data_AF-A0A1Q7BNZ3-F1
#
_entry.id   AF-A0A1Q7BNZ3-F1
#
_cell.length_a   1.000
_cell.length_b   1.000
_cell.length_c   1.000
_cell.angle_alpha   90.00
_cell.angle_beta   90.00
_cell.angle_gamma   90.00
#
_symmetry.space_group_name_H-M   'P 1'
#
loop_
_entity.id
_entity.type
_entity.pdbx_description
1 polymer ?
#
loop_
_entity_poly.entity_id
_entity_poly.type
_entity_poly.pdbx_seq_one_letter_code
_entity_poly.pdbx_strand_id
1 'polypeptide(L)'
;MTVPNTSSPRRRDVLVAGACGVFVVAMVGAAYAAVPLYNWFCRTTGFGGTPQVATATPPGVLDRKLKVRFDANVAGGLPWRFEPEQNSIEVKIGEVVTVSYRVVNESARETVGVASYNVSPPTTGAYFSKINCFCFTDQRLKPGEKREMAVVFFVAPELVKDSEQDGLDTITLSYTMYPARQAEPSRPENGVAPVAGRS
;
A
#
# COMPACT_ATOMS: atom_id res chain seq x y z
N MET A 1 -39.77 72.43 -10.27
CA MET A 1 -40.14 71.51 -9.18
C MET A 1 -39.05 70.46 -9.03
N THR A 2 -38.13 70.69 -8.10
CA THR A 2 -37.03 69.76 -7.82
C THR A 2 -37.36 69.09 -6.50
N VAL A 3 -37.68 67.80 -6.54
CA VAL A 3 -37.96 66.99 -5.35
C VAL A 3 -36.62 66.56 -4.76
N PRO A 4 -36.29 66.87 -3.49
CA PRO A 4 -35.09 66.34 -2.87
C PRO A 4 -35.37 64.90 -2.43
N ASN A 5 -34.71 63.93 -3.06
CA ASN A 5 -34.72 62.54 -2.58
C ASN A 5 -33.63 62.38 -1.52
N THR A 6 -33.95 62.75 -0.28
CA THR A 6 -33.08 62.63 0.89
C THR A 6 -33.15 61.22 1.47
N SER A 7 -32.58 60.24 0.79
CA SER A 7 -32.09 59.06 1.49
C SER A 7 -30.64 59.31 1.89
N SER A 8 -30.43 59.66 3.16
CA SER A 8 -29.10 59.88 3.75
C SER A 8 -28.11 58.79 3.29
N PRO A 9 -27.00 59.15 2.62
CA PRO A 9 -26.06 58.17 2.04
C PRO A 9 -25.61 57.16 3.10
N ARG A 10 -25.39 57.66 4.32
CA ARG A 10 -25.00 56.90 5.50
C ARG A 10 -25.96 55.75 5.86
N ARG A 11 -27.27 55.88 5.61
CA ARG A 11 -28.26 54.85 5.98
C ARG A 11 -28.35 53.74 4.92
N ARG A 12 -28.18 54.08 3.63
CA ARG A 12 -28.07 53.10 2.55
C ARG A 12 -26.74 52.35 2.62
N ASP A 13 -25.64 53.04 2.89
CA ASP A 13 -24.32 52.41 3.01
C ASP A 13 -24.27 51.43 4.19
N VAL A 14 -24.92 51.77 5.32
CA VAL A 14 -25.05 50.86 6.48
C VAL A 14 -25.96 49.66 6.17
N LEU A 15 -27.05 49.86 5.42
CA LEU A 15 -27.92 48.75 4.98
C LEU A 15 -27.19 47.81 4.01
N VAL A 16 -26.42 48.35 3.06
CA VAL A 16 -25.63 47.57 2.10
C VAL A 16 -24.50 46.85 2.83
N ALA A 17 -23.78 47.52 3.74
CA ALA A 17 -22.74 46.88 4.54
C ALA A 17 -23.31 45.76 5.44
N GLY A 18 -24.50 45.97 6.02
CA GLY A 18 -25.21 44.94 6.78
C GLY A 18 -25.63 43.75 5.91
N ALA A 19 -26.16 44.00 4.72
CA ALA A 19 -26.52 42.95 3.76
C ALA A 19 -25.30 42.13 3.30
N CYS A 20 -24.19 42.82 2.99
CA CYS A 20 -22.91 42.16 2.66
C CYS A 20 -22.39 41.33 3.84
N GLY A 21 -22.45 41.85 5.07
CA GLY A 21 -22.04 41.13 6.27
C GLY A 21 -22.85 39.85 6.50
N VAL A 22 -24.19 39.92 6.38
CA VAL A 22 -25.06 38.75 6.49
C VAL A 22 -24.76 37.72 5.40
N PHE A 23 -24.53 38.17 4.16
CA PHE A 23 -24.19 37.28 3.05
C PHE A 23 -22.87 36.53 3.29
N VAL A 24 -21.84 37.20 3.78
CA VAL A 24 -20.56 36.56 4.12
C VAL A 24 -20.75 35.55 5.26
N VAL A 25 -21.47 35.91 6.32
CA VAL A 25 -21.72 34.99 7.45
C VAL A 25 -22.53 33.77 7.00
N ALA A 26 -23.51 33.95 6.11
CA ALA A 26 -24.29 32.85 5.55
C ALA A 26 -23.43 31.91 4.70
N MET A 27 -22.54 32.45 3.85
CA MET A 27 -21.63 31.64 3.03
C MET A 27 -20.61 30.87 3.89
N VAL A 28 -20.06 31.51 4.93
CA VAL A 28 -19.14 30.85 5.87
C VAL A 28 -19.86 29.78 6.69
N GLY A 29 -21.09 30.06 7.14
CA GLY A 29 -21.93 29.08 7.84
C GLY A 29 -22.27 27.88 6.96
N ALA A 30 -22.60 28.10 5.69
CA ALA A 30 -22.87 27.03 4.73
C ALA A 30 -21.62 26.18 4.45
N ALA A 31 -20.45 26.79 4.31
CA ALA A 31 -19.19 26.06 4.13
C ALA A 31 -18.85 25.19 5.35
N TYR A 32 -19.07 25.69 6.56
CA TYR A 32 -18.82 24.94 7.79
C TYR A 32 -19.86 23.82 8.03
N ALA A 33 -21.11 24.02 7.61
CA ALA A 33 -22.18 23.04 7.71
C ALA A 33 -22.13 21.95 6.61
N ALA A 34 -21.50 22.24 5.47
CA ALA A 34 -21.38 21.30 4.36
C ALA A 34 -20.58 20.05 4.77
N VAL A 35 -19.51 20.20 5.55
CA VAL A 35 -18.66 19.08 6.00
C VAL A 35 -19.42 18.06 6.86
N PRO A 36 -20.09 18.43 7.98
CA PRO A 36 -20.84 17.47 8.79
C PRO A 36 -22.05 16.89 8.05
N LEU A 37 -22.73 17.68 7.20
CA LEU A 37 -23.85 17.17 6.39
C LEU A 37 -23.38 16.14 5.35
N TYR A 38 -22.26 16.41 4.69
CA TYR A 38 -21.63 15.48 3.77
C TYR A 38 -21.17 14.21 4.50
N ASN A 39 -20.57 14.35 5.69
CA ASN A 39 -20.18 13.20 6.52
C ASN A 39 -21.38 12.35 6.98
N TRP A 40 -22.49 12.98 7.37
CA TRP A 40 -23.72 12.28 7.76
C TRP A 40 -24.36 11.57 6.57
N PHE A 41 -24.38 12.22 5.41
CA PHE A 41 -24.85 11.64 4.16
C PHE A 41 -23.99 10.46 3.73
N CYS A 42 -22.66 10.61 3.69
CA CYS A 42 -21.70 9.56 3.38
C CYS A 42 -21.80 8.37 4.35
N ARG A 43 -22.04 8.61 5.64
CA ARG A 43 -22.23 7.55 6.64
C ARG A 43 -23.55 6.79 6.47
N THR A 44 -24.62 7.48 6.08
CA THR A 44 -25.96 6.88 5.95
C THR A 44 -26.13 6.14 4.62
N THR A 45 -25.51 6.64 3.55
CA THR A 45 -25.64 6.10 2.19
C THR A 45 -24.46 5.24 1.73
N GLY A 46 -23.31 5.31 2.42
CA GLY A 46 -22.08 4.61 2.01
C GLY A 46 -21.41 5.21 0.77
N PHE A 47 -21.86 6.39 0.30
CA PHE A 47 -21.35 7.04 -0.90
C PHE A 47 -19.93 7.58 -0.64
N GLY A 48 -18.94 7.09 -1.41
CA GLY A 48 -17.53 7.53 -1.30
C GLY A 48 -16.61 6.63 -0.47
N GLY A 49 -17.06 5.43 -0.04
CA GLY A 49 -16.17 4.43 0.57
C GLY A 49 -15.52 4.85 1.89
N THR A 50 -16.15 5.78 2.63
CA THR A 50 -15.62 6.27 3.91
C THR A 50 -15.50 5.08 4.88
N PRO A 51 -14.28 4.69 5.28
CA PRO A 51 -14.10 3.51 6.11
C PRO A 51 -14.73 3.79 7.47
N GLN A 52 -15.71 2.96 7.87
CA GLN A 52 -16.04 2.85 9.29
C GLN A 52 -14.73 2.49 9.98
N VAL A 53 -14.36 3.21 11.04
CA VAL A 53 -13.27 2.75 11.91
C VAL A 53 -13.73 1.42 12.48
N ALA A 54 -13.28 0.35 11.84
CA ALA A 54 -13.57 -1.00 12.26
C ALA A 54 -12.73 -1.24 13.52
N THR A 55 -13.32 -0.95 14.68
CA THR A 55 -12.85 -1.46 15.98
C THR A 55 -13.09 -2.97 16.10
N ALA A 56 -13.64 -3.61 15.06
CA ALA A 56 -13.89 -5.04 14.99
C ALA A 56 -13.14 -5.64 13.80
N THR A 57 -12.39 -6.71 14.10
CA THR A 57 -11.95 -7.85 13.29
C THR A 57 -12.23 -7.80 11.77
N PRO A 58 -11.27 -8.20 10.91
CA PRO A 58 -11.45 -8.25 9.45
C PRO A 58 -12.82 -8.85 9.07
N PRO A 59 -13.48 -8.30 8.05
CA PRO A 59 -14.91 -8.50 7.81
C PRO A 59 -15.17 -9.93 7.35
N GLY A 60 -15.28 -10.84 8.31
CA GLY A 60 -15.53 -12.26 8.11
C GLY A 60 -14.42 -12.96 7.34
N VAL A 61 -13.88 -14.03 7.92
CA VAL A 61 -13.29 -15.07 7.09
C VAL A 61 -14.44 -15.70 6.30
N LEU A 62 -14.47 -15.53 4.98
CA LEU A 62 -15.49 -16.21 4.16
C LEU A 62 -15.14 -17.70 4.06
N ASP A 63 -16.15 -18.57 4.09
CA ASP A 63 -15.92 -20.02 4.00
C ASP A 63 -15.46 -20.49 2.60
N ARG A 64 -15.43 -19.58 1.62
CA ARG A 64 -14.82 -19.84 0.31
C ARG A 64 -13.31 -20.01 0.50
N LYS A 65 -12.84 -21.23 0.22
CA LYS A 65 -11.42 -21.58 0.21
C LYS A 65 -10.82 -21.29 -1.16
N LEU A 66 -9.59 -20.80 -1.16
CA LEU A 66 -8.78 -20.62 -2.35
C LEU A 66 -7.50 -21.44 -2.22
N LYS A 67 -7.10 -22.06 -3.32
CA LYS A 67 -5.81 -22.73 -3.42
C LYS A 67 -4.76 -21.72 -3.85
N VAL A 68 -3.81 -21.40 -2.97
CA VAL A 68 -2.66 -20.57 -3.31
C VAL A 68 -1.49 -21.48 -3.64
N ARG A 69 -1.00 -21.41 -4.89
CA ARG A 69 0.19 -22.11 -5.36
C ARG A 69 1.38 -21.16 -5.28
N PHE A 70 2.47 -21.65 -4.70
CA PHE A 70 3.72 -20.91 -4.59
C PHE A 70 4.71 -21.42 -5.60
N ASP A 71 5.25 -20.50 -6.37
CA ASP A 71 6.24 -20.77 -7.40
C ASP A 71 7.49 -19.94 -7.10
N ALA A 72 8.65 -20.58 -7.23
CA ALA A 72 9.93 -20.04 -6.81
C ALA A 72 10.96 -20.24 -7.92
N ASN A 73 11.42 -19.14 -8.49
CA ASN A 73 12.36 -19.12 -9.59
C ASN A 73 13.61 -18.32 -9.23
N VAL A 74 14.73 -18.70 -9.82
CA VAL A 74 15.99 -17.98 -9.73
C VAL A 74 16.45 -17.65 -11.13
N ALA A 75 16.67 -16.37 -11.42
CA ALA A 75 17.15 -15.92 -12.72
C ALA A 75 18.62 -16.34 -12.92
N GLY A 76 18.99 -16.56 -14.18
CA GLY A 76 20.36 -16.90 -14.55
C GLY A 76 21.37 -15.88 -14.03
N GLY A 77 22.50 -16.37 -13.50
CA GLY A 77 23.57 -15.54 -12.94
C GLY A 77 23.53 -15.35 -11.42
N LEU A 78 22.48 -15.84 -10.74
CA LEU A 78 22.40 -15.91 -9.28
C LEU A 78 22.48 -17.37 -8.81
N PRO A 79 23.62 -17.82 -8.25
CA PRO A 79 23.82 -19.21 -7.80
C PRO A 79 23.14 -19.46 -6.44
N TRP A 80 21.83 -19.21 -6.37
CA TRP A 80 21.01 -19.40 -5.18
C TRP A 80 20.05 -20.55 -5.39
N ARG A 81 19.78 -21.27 -4.31
CA ARG A 81 18.69 -22.23 -4.22
C ARG A 81 17.55 -21.57 -3.46
N PHE A 82 16.42 -21.38 -4.14
CA PHE A 82 15.23 -20.74 -3.59
C PHE A 82 14.04 -21.69 -3.73
N GLU A 83 13.48 -22.12 -2.60
CA GLU A 83 12.38 -23.08 -2.57
C GLU A 83 11.35 -22.68 -1.52
N PRO A 84 10.04 -22.82 -1.81
CA PRO A 84 9.01 -22.65 -0.80
C PRO A 84 8.99 -23.87 0.11
N GLU A 85 8.61 -23.69 1.38
CA GLU A 85 8.37 -24.86 2.25
C GLU A 85 7.16 -25.69 1.82
N GLN A 86 6.19 -25.04 1.17
CA GLN A 86 4.97 -25.66 0.69
C GLN A 86 4.67 -25.16 -0.72
N ASN A 87 4.40 -26.05 -1.67
CA ASN A 87 4.09 -25.67 -3.06
C ASN A 87 2.65 -25.16 -3.25
N SER A 88 1.74 -25.55 -2.36
CA SER A 88 0.36 -25.05 -2.37
C SER A 88 -0.28 -25.19 -1.00
N ILE A 89 -1.14 -24.23 -0.66
CA ILE A 89 -1.95 -24.27 0.56
C ILE A 89 -3.39 -23.88 0.22
N GLU A 90 -4.35 -24.34 1.03
CA GLU A 90 -5.72 -23.84 1.00
C GLU A 90 -5.89 -22.78 2.08
N VAL A 91 -6.33 -21.59 1.70
CA VAL A 91 -6.57 -20.47 2.62
C VAL A 91 -8.01 -20.01 2.49
N LYS A 92 -8.61 -19.56 3.57
CA LYS A 92 -9.91 -18.89 3.48
C LYS A 92 -9.73 -17.43 3.09
N ILE A 93 -10.70 -16.88 2.36
CA ILE A 93 -10.68 -15.47 2.01
C ILE A 93 -10.79 -14.62 3.28
N GLY A 94 -9.94 -13.60 3.41
CA GLY A 94 -9.80 -12.78 4.62
C GLY A 94 -8.88 -13.38 5.69
N GLU A 95 -8.38 -14.60 5.51
CA GLU A 95 -7.41 -15.22 6.43
C GLU A 95 -6.00 -14.69 6.17
N VAL A 96 -5.32 -14.27 7.25
CA VAL A 96 -3.91 -13.86 7.19
C VAL A 96 -3.04 -15.10 7.33
N VAL A 97 -2.21 -15.36 6.32
CA VAL A 97 -1.37 -16.55 6.29
C VAL A 97 0.09 -16.16 6.13
N THR A 98 0.95 -16.88 6.85
CA THR A 98 2.41 -16.73 6.80
C THR A 98 3.02 -17.96 6.16
N VAL A 99 3.84 -17.76 5.13
CA VAL A 99 4.55 -18.83 4.42
C VAL A 99 6.03 -18.54 4.42
N SER A 100 6.84 -19.55 4.77
CA SER A 100 8.28 -19.44 4.79
C SER A 100 8.89 -19.92 3.47
N TYR A 101 9.88 -19.19 3.00
CA TYR A 101 10.73 -19.57 1.87
C TYR A 101 12.15 -19.79 2.36
N ARG A 102 12.81 -20.83 1.83
CA ARG A 102 14.21 -21.12 2.13
C ARG A 102 15.08 -20.64 0.98
N VAL A 103 16.04 -19.78 1.30
CA VAL A 103 17.06 -19.31 0.34
C VAL A 103 18.45 -19.73 0.82
N VAL A 104 19.27 -20.25 -0.09
CA VAL A 104 20.64 -20.66 0.17
C VAL A 104 21.55 -20.09 -0.91
N ASN A 105 22.61 -19.39 -0.51
CA ASN A 105 23.67 -18.99 -1.44
C ASN A 105 24.65 -20.15 -1.64
N GLU A 106 24.62 -20.78 -2.82
CA GLU A 106 25.49 -21.90 -3.17
C GLU A 106 26.85 -21.45 -3.73
N SER A 107 27.10 -20.15 -3.84
CA SER A 107 28.40 -19.65 -4.29
C SER A 107 29.43 -19.51 -3.18
N ALA A 108 30.69 -19.54 -3.59
CA ALA A 108 31.85 -19.24 -2.74
C ALA A 108 32.07 -17.73 -2.50
N ARG A 109 31.18 -16.86 -3.00
CA ARG A 109 31.29 -15.40 -2.87
C ARG A 109 30.02 -14.79 -2.30
N GLU A 110 30.16 -13.63 -1.67
CA GLU A 110 29.00 -12.85 -1.27
C GLU A 110 28.25 -12.39 -2.52
N THR A 111 26.93 -12.53 -2.50
CA THR A 111 26.06 -12.17 -3.62
C THR A 111 24.87 -11.38 -3.11
N VAL A 112 24.36 -10.53 -3.99
CA VAL A 112 23.21 -9.67 -3.71
C VAL A 112 22.12 -9.99 -4.73
N GLY A 113 20.92 -10.26 -4.22
CA GLY A 113 19.75 -10.56 -5.02
C GLY A 113 18.59 -9.67 -4.63
N VAL A 114 17.75 -9.36 -5.62
CA VAL A 114 16.47 -8.67 -5.44
C VAL A 114 15.35 -9.61 -5.87
N ALA A 115 14.26 -9.62 -5.09
CA ALA A 115 13.10 -10.47 -5.35
C ALA A 115 12.03 -9.68 -6.10
N SER A 116 11.61 -10.16 -7.27
CA SER A 116 10.38 -9.69 -7.92
C SER A 116 9.26 -10.71 -7.74
N TYR A 117 8.02 -10.26 -7.76
CA TYR A 117 6.85 -11.13 -7.60
C TYR A 117 5.80 -10.85 -8.67
N ASN A 118 5.07 -11.89 -9.04
CA ASN A 118 3.87 -11.81 -9.86
C ASN A 118 2.76 -12.66 -9.28
N VAL A 119 1.52 -12.22 -9.51
CA VAL A 119 0.30 -12.95 -9.14
C VAL A 119 -0.44 -13.31 -10.42
N SER A 120 -0.85 -14.56 -10.54
CA SER A 120 -1.64 -15.05 -11.67
C SER A 120 -2.93 -15.72 -11.17
N PRO A 121 -4.10 -15.43 -11.77
CA PRO A 121 -4.34 -14.47 -12.85
C PRO A 121 -4.13 -13.00 -12.45
N PRO A 122 -3.79 -12.10 -13.40
CA PRO A 122 -3.53 -10.69 -13.09
C PRO A 122 -4.77 -9.95 -12.60
N THR A 123 -5.97 -10.38 -12.98
CA THR A 123 -7.25 -9.84 -12.51
C THR A 123 -7.42 -9.98 -11.00
N THR A 124 -6.84 -11.03 -10.42
CA THR A 124 -6.87 -11.29 -8.97
C THR A 124 -5.79 -10.53 -8.20
N GLY A 125 -4.76 -10.03 -8.90
CA GLY A 125 -3.64 -9.31 -8.27
C GLY A 125 -4.07 -8.08 -7.47
N ALA A 126 -5.16 -7.42 -7.86
CA ALA A 126 -5.71 -6.26 -7.14
C ALA A 126 -6.25 -6.62 -5.74
N TYR A 127 -6.69 -7.86 -5.54
CA TYR A 127 -7.26 -8.36 -4.29
C TYR A 127 -6.23 -9.08 -3.42
N PHE A 128 -5.02 -9.30 -3.94
CA PHE A 128 -3.95 -9.95 -3.21
C PHE A 128 -3.08 -8.91 -2.52
N SER A 129 -3.29 -8.73 -1.21
CA SER A 129 -2.55 -7.76 -0.42
C SER A 129 -1.42 -8.46 0.36
N LYS A 130 -0.19 -8.23 -0.08
CA LYS A 130 1.01 -8.68 0.65
C LYS A 130 1.34 -7.67 1.76
N ILE A 131 1.25 -8.09 3.02
CA ILE A 131 1.46 -7.21 4.18
C ILE A 131 2.95 -6.90 4.39
N ASN A 132 3.82 -7.90 4.24
CA ASN A 132 5.25 -7.76 4.57
C ASN A 132 6.14 -7.91 3.34
N CYS A 133 6.62 -6.77 2.82
CA CYS A 133 7.40 -6.68 1.60
C CYS A 133 8.92 -6.76 1.86
N PHE A 134 9.51 -7.96 1.76
CA PHE A 134 10.97 -8.11 1.58
C PHE A 134 11.45 -7.69 0.18
N CYS A 135 10.54 -7.30 -0.73
CA CYS A 135 10.81 -7.13 -2.16
C CYS A 135 11.57 -5.84 -2.52
N PHE A 136 11.81 -4.93 -1.58
CA PHE A 136 12.51 -3.67 -1.86
C PHE A 136 13.87 -3.55 -1.18
N THR A 137 14.32 -4.60 -0.49
CA THR A 137 15.62 -4.58 0.19
C THR A 137 16.53 -5.61 -0.43
N ASP A 138 17.66 -5.13 -0.92
CA ASP A 138 18.76 -5.96 -1.40
C ASP A 138 19.11 -7.02 -0.35
N GLN A 139 18.90 -8.28 -0.71
CA GLN A 139 19.26 -9.39 0.15
C GLN A 139 20.72 -9.72 -0.10
N ARG A 140 21.55 -9.46 0.89
CA ARG A 140 22.96 -9.86 0.89
C ARG A 140 23.09 -11.18 1.63
N LEU A 141 23.66 -12.18 0.95
CA LEU A 141 23.91 -13.51 1.48
C LEU A 141 25.39 -13.84 1.37
N LYS A 142 25.99 -14.23 2.49
CA LYS A 142 27.38 -14.73 2.55
C LYS A 142 27.49 -16.09 1.84
N PRO A 143 28.70 -16.53 1.50
CA PRO A 143 28.92 -17.86 0.93
C PRO A 143 28.34 -18.96 1.82
N GLY A 144 27.50 -19.85 1.26
CA GLY A 144 26.89 -20.95 2.00
C GLY A 144 25.81 -20.54 3.02
N GLU A 145 25.45 -19.25 3.09
CA GLU A 145 24.47 -18.78 4.06
C GLU A 145 23.06 -19.26 3.68
N LYS A 146 22.35 -19.78 4.69
CA LYS A 146 20.94 -20.18 4.60
C LYS A 146 20.11 -19.16 5.33
N ARG A 147 19.05 -18.67 4.70
CA ARG A 147 18.12 -17.71 5.30
C ARG A 147 16.68 -18.15 5.04
N GLU A 148 15.86 -18.01 6.06
CA GLU A 148 14.42 -18.23 5.96
C GLU A 148 13.72 -16.88 5.87
N MET A 149 12.88 -16.73 4.84
CA MET A 149 12.18 -15.49 4.54
C MET A 149 10.67 -15.75 4.64
N ALA A 150 10.05 -15.21 5.68
CA ALA A 150 8.61 -15.35 5.90
C ALA A 150 7.83 -14.29 5.10
N VAL A 151 6.84 -14.72 4.32
CA VAL A 151 5.92 -13.84 3.59
C VAL A 151 4.55 -13.94 4.22
N VAL A 152 4.03 -12.77 4.64
CA VAL A 152 2.67 -12.65 5.19
C VAL A 152 1.78 -12.02 4.12
N PHE A 153 0.67 -12.68 3.81
CA PHE A 153 -0.31 -12.21 2.84
C PHE A 153 -1.73 -12.55 3.29
N PHE A 154 -2.70 -11.88 2.69
CA PHE A 154 -4.11 -12.22 2.78
C PHE A 154 -4.81 -11.95 1.45
N VAL A 155 -5.90 -12.65 1.21
CA VAL A 155 -6.79 -12.39 0.08
C VAL A 155 -7.94 -11.51 0.58
N ALA A 156 -8.13 -10.37 -0.08
CA ALA A 156 -9.15 -9.40 0.31
C ALA A 156 -10.57 -9.95 0.02
N PRO A 157 -11.54 -9.77 0.93
CA PRO A 157 -12.90 -10.28 0.80
C PRO A 157 -13.69 -9.66 -0.36
N GLU A 158 -13.23 -8.53 -0.89
CA GLU A 158 -13.77 -7.89 -2.09
C GLU A 158 -13.72 -8.80 -3.31
N LEU A 159 -12.82 -9.80 -3.35
CA LEU A 159 -12.74 -10.78 -4.43
C LEU A 159 -14.06 -11.53 -4.66
N VAL A 160 -14.85 -11.76 -3.60
CA VAL A 160 -16.13 -12.49 -3.68
C VAL A 160 -17.27 -11.60 -4.16
N LYS A 161 -17.09 -10.27 -4.16
CA LYS A 161 -18.09 -9.33 -4.68
C LYS A 161 -17.95 -9.13 -6.19
N ASP A 162 -16.84 -9.57 -6.78
CA ASP A 162 -16.54 -9.44 -8.19
C ASP A 162 -17.03 -10.69 -8.94
N SER A 163 -18.11 -10.53 -9.71
CA SER A 163 -18.71 -11.61 -10.49
C SER A 163 -17.77 -12.19 -11.54
N GLU A 164 -16.74 -11.45 -11.98
CA GLU A 164 -15.74 -11.97 -12.92
C GLU A 164 -14.78 -12.97 -12.25
N GLN A 165 -14.72 -12.96 -10.91
CA GLN A 165 -13.83 -13.82 -10.11
C GLN A 165 -14.57 -14.96 -9.42
N ASP A 166 -15.86 -15.17 -9.70
CA ASP A 166 -16.67 -16.23 -9.10
C ASP A 166 -16.15 -17.65 -9.39
N GLY A 167 -15.57 -17.86 -10.57
CA GLY A 167 -14.95 -19.14 -10.97
C GLY A 167 -13.49 -19.32 -10.55
N LEU A 168 -12.92 -18.38 -9.80
CA LEU A 168 -11.51 -18.42 -9.42
C LEU A 168 -11.29 -19.29 -8.18
N ASP A 169 -10.68 -20.46 -8.35
CA ASP A 169 -10.35 -21.36 -7.22
C ASP A 169 -8.85 -21.38 -6.89
N THR A 170 -7.99 -20.99 -7.83
CA THR A 170 -6.53 -21.09 -7.69
C THR A 170 -5.83 -19.78 -8.02
N ILE A 171 -4.95 -19.34 -7.12
CA ILE A 171 -4.06 -18.20 -7.30
C ILE A 171 -2.63 -18.72 -7.31
N THR A 172 -1.82 -18.28 -8.26
CA THR A 172 -0.38 -18.60 -8.27
C THR A 172 0.41 -17.36 -7.92
N LEU A 173 1.18 -17.44 -6.84
CA LEU A 173 2.16 -16.45 -6.43
C LEU A 173 3.54 -16.93 -6.86
N SER A 174 4.08 -16.33 -7.93
CA SER A 174 5.43 -16.63 -8.39
C SER A 174 6.40 -15.56 -7.88
N TYR A 175 7.49 -16.02 -7.27
CA TYR A 175 8.64 -15.22 -6.89
C TYR A 175 9.81 -15.55 -7.80
N THR A 176 10.48 -14.52 -8.32
CA THR A 176 11.70 -14.66 -9.11
C THR A 176 12.82 -13.82 -8.51
N MET A 177 13.93 -14.48 -8.16
CA MET A 177 15.12 -13.83 -7.65
C MET A 177 16.02 -13.39 -8.80
N TYR A 178 16.35 -12.11 -8.87
CA TYR A 178 17.25 -11.54 -9.85
C TYR A 178 18.57 -11.10 -9.20
N PRO A 179 19.72 -11.22 -9.88
CA PRO A 179 20.96 -10.65 -9.40
C PRO A 179 20.82 -9.11 -9.34
N ALA A 180 21.09 -8.51 -8.20
CA ALA A 180 21.20 -7.06 -8.10
C ALA A 180 22.47 -6.62 -8.86
N ARG A 181 22.39 -5.55 -9.66
CA ARG A 181 23.57 -5.02 -10.36
C ARG A 181 24.62 -4.64 -9.31
N GLN A 182 25.76 -5.33 -9.37
CA GLN A 182 27.02 -5.08 -8.69
C GLN A 182 26.89 -4.30 -7.38
N ALA A 183 26.96 -5.01 -6.26
CA ALA A 183 27.63 -4.43 -5.11
C ALA A 183 29.06 -4.11 -5.57
N GLU A 184 29.30 -2.86 -5.96
CA GLU A 184 30.64 -2.31 -5.88
C GLU A 184 31.15 -2.68 -4.47
N PRO A 185 32.33 -3.30 -4.35
CA PRO A 185 32.89 -3.62 -3.05
C PRO A 185 32.90 -2.31 -2.28
N SER A 186 32.23 -2.28 -1.12
CA SER A 186 32.22 -1.13 -0.23
C SER A 186 33.67 -0.69 -0.07
N ARG A 187 34.00 0.47 -0.65
CA ARG A 187 35.30 1.10 -0.50
C ARG A 187 35.58 1.13 1.00
N PRO A 188 36.69 0.57 1.50
CA PRO A 188 37.02 0.72 2.90
C PRO A 188 37.00 2.22 3.17
N GLU A 189 36.25 2.60 4.20
CA GLU A 189 36.23 3.93 4.78
C GLU A 189 37.66 4.21 5.25
N ASN A 190 38.50 4.68 4.32
CA ASN A 190 39.86 5.07 4.63
C ASN A 190 39.77 6.25 5.58
N GLY A 191 40.37 6.04 6.74
CA GLY A 191 40.39 6.96 7.85
C GLY A 191 40.63 8.40 7.41
N VAL A 192 39.88 9.27 8.06
CA VAL A 192 40.07 10.72 8.11
C VAL A 192 41.57 11.02 8.28
N ALA A 193 42.20 11.50 7.22
CA ALA A 193 43.49 12.17 7.33
C ALA A 193 43.25 13.55 7.96
N PRO A 194 43.95 13.94 9.04
CA PRO A 194 43.79 15.26 9.62
C PRO A 194 44.34 16.31 8.65
N VAL A 195 43.53 17.32 8.35
CA VAL A 195 43.94 18.51 7.61
C VAL A 195 44.96 19.27 8.47
N ALA A 196 46.24 19.16 8.11
CA ALA A 196 47.28 20.02 8.66
C ALA A 196 47.08 21.46 8.13
N GLY A 197 46.57 22.34 8.99
CA GLY A 197 46.47 23.76 8.73
C GLY A 197 47.86 24.38 8.62
N ARG A 198 48.11 25.08 7.51
CA ARG A 198 49.19 26.06 7.37
C ARG A 198 48.72 27.38 7.99
N SER A 199 49.48 27.88 8.95
CA SER A 199 49.60 29.31 9.29
C SER A 199 51.02 29.55 9.77
#